data_AF-A0A0F9DFT7-F1
#
_entry.id   AF-A0A0F9DFT7-F1
#
_cell.length_a   1.000
_cell.length_b   1.000
_cell.length_c   1.000
_cell.angle_alpha   90.00
_cell.angle_beta   90.00
_cell.angle_gamma   90.00
#
_symmetry.space_group_name_H-M   'P 1'
#
loop_
_entity.id
_entity.type
_entity.pdbx_description
1 polymer ?
#
loop_
_entity_poly.entity_id
_entity_poly.type
_entity_poly.pdbx_seq_one_letter_code
_entity_poly.pdbx_strand_id
1 'polypeptide(L)'
;MSAKTEKKVSDNGARDEQTPAKVERTKAPPLAVYADDLTTEVDGVDYHPHAGEVVRFTGGMSVGDVKMVADLSEFQNMQMGGADLTDEQRDKLKDFTAKLDEAADFMAARIVSWTWTNDREEPYEDPPTAKLLRALPFSELMWLLTAGFKAARGDDARLKGSQP
;
A
#
# COMPACT_ATOMS: atom_id res chain seq x y z
N MET A 1 -63.66 48.57 -10.71
CA MET A 1 -62.29 48.13 -10.41
C MET A 1 -61.94 47.03 -11.39
N SER A 2 -61.10 47.30 -12.39
CA SER A 2 -60.73 46.34 -13.43
C SER A 2 -59.39 45.71 -13.08
N ALA A 3 -59.37 44.40 -12.86
CA ALA A 3 -58.14 43.64 -12.61
C ALA A 3 -57.38 43.44 -13.93
N LYS A 4 -56.12 43.93 -13.96
CA LYS A 4 -55.13 43.60 -15.00
C LYS A 4 -54.58 42.21 -14.71
N THR A 5 -54.79 41.26 -15.62
CA THR A 5 -54.12 39.96 -15.60
C THR A 5 -52.78 40.09 -16.31
N GLU A 6 -51.68 40.01 -15.57
CA GLU A 6 -50.33 39.93 -16.11
C GLU A 6 -50.05 38.55 -16.70
N LYS A 7 -49.56 38.52 -17.94
CA LYS A 7 -49.20 37.32 -18.68
C LYS A 7 -47.76 36.97 -18.34
N LYS A 8 -47.53 35.94 -17.52
CA LYS A 8 -46.20 35.34 -17.31
C LYS A 8 -45.76 34.65 -18.60
N VAL A 9 -44.72 35.17 -19.25
CA VAL A 9 -43.99 34.47 -20.32
C VAL A 9 -43.03 33.51 -19.61
N SER A 10 -43.25 32.20 -19.80
CA SER A 10 -42.35 31.14 -19.35
C SER A 10 -41.19 31.04 -20.32
N ASP A 11 -40.02 31.48 -19.90
CA ASP A 11 -38.77 31.30 -20.61
C ASP A 11 -38.28 29.86 -20.40
N ASN A 12 -38.76 28.94 -21.25
CA ASN A 12 -38.20 27.60 -21.35
C ASN A 12 -36.94 27.67 -22.23
N GLY A 13 -35.87 28.23 -21.66
CA GLY A 13 -34.54 28.09 -22.22
C GLY A 13 -34.17 26.61 -22.29
N ALA A 14 -34.05 26.10 -23.52
CA ALA A 14 -33.49 24.80 -23.79
C ALA A 14 -32.10 24.74 -23.15
N ARG A 15 -31.94 23.95 -22.08
CA ARG A 15 -30.63 23.55 -21.61
C ARG A 15 -30.11 22.56 -22.62
N ASP A 16 -29.15 23.00 -23.43
CA ASP A 16 -28.32 22.10 -24.22
C ASP A 16 -27.84 20.97 -23.30
N GLU A 17 -28.28 19.75 -23.58
CA GLU A 17 -27.81 18.55 -22.89
C GLU A 17 -26.30 18.47 -23.12
N GLN A 18 -25.56 18.85 -22.09
CA GLN A 18 -24.11 18.78 -22.09
C GLN A 18 -23.74 17.31 -22.19
N THR A 19 -23.29 16.88 -23.37
CA THR A 19 -22.77 15.53 -23.63
C THR A 19 -21.86 15.14 -22.45
N PRO A 20 -22.09 13.99 -21.78
CA PRO A 20 -21.32 13.63 -20.60
C PRO A 20 -19.84 13.66 -20.96
N ALA A 21 -19.08 14.48 -20.22
CA ALA A 21 -17.65 14.60 -20.43
C ALA A 21 -17.04 13.19 -20.43
N LYS A 22 -16.26 12.87 -21.47
CA LYS A 22 -15.45 11.64 -21.48
C LYS A 22 -14.60 11.70 -20.22
N VAL A 23 -14.89 10.82 -19.25
CA VAL A 23 -14.12 10.75 -18.01
C VAL A 23 -12.74 10.23 -18.38
N GLU A 24 -11.81 11.15 -18.58
CA GLU A 24 -10.40 10.83 -18.76
C GLU A 24 -9.91 10.12 -17.49
N ARG A 25 -9.19 9.01 -17.63
CA ARG A 25 -8.65 8.28 -16.48
C ARG A 25 -7.54 9.13 -15.85
N THR A 26 -7.88 9.88 -14.81
CA THR A 26 -6.94 10.83 -14.17
C THR A 26 -6.02 10.21 -13.11
N LYS A 27 -6.42 9.09 -12.49
CA LYS A 27 -5.64 8.38 -11.46
C LYS A 27 -5.62 6.89 -11.72
N ALA A 28 -4.44 6.27 -11.55
CA ALA A 28 -4.33 4.82 -11.55
C ALA A 28 -5.04 4.24 -10.32
N PRO A 29 -5.81 3.15 -10.47
CA PRO A 29 -6.41 2.47 -9.33
C PRO A 29 -5.31 1.81 -8.46
N PRO A 30 -5.56 1.63 -7.14
CA PRO A 30 -4.67 0.86 -6.29
C PRO A 30 -4.46 -0.58 -6.78
N LEU A 31 -3.27 -1.12 -6.53
CA LEU A 31 -2.89 -2.46 -6.92
C LEU A 31 -3.22 -3.44 -5.81
N ALA A 32 -4.02 -4.47 -6.12
CA ALA A 32 -4.40 -5.51 -5.18
C ALA A 32 -3.34 -6.63 -5.17
N VAL A 33 -2.90 -7.04 -3.98
CA VAL A 33 -2.04 -8.20 -3.78
C VAL A 33 -2.66 -9.09 -2.71
N TYR A 34 -2.92 -10.35 -3.06
CA TYR A 34 -3.44 -11.35 -2.14
C TYR A 34 -2.30 -11.94 -1.31
N ALA A 35 -2.53 -12.16 -0.02
CA ALA A 35 -1.53 -12.63 0.94
C ALA A 35 -1.47 -14.16 1.08
N ASP A 36 -1.96 -14.90 0.08
CA ASP A 36 -1.95 -16.37 0.08
C ASP A 36 -0.53 -16.98 0.10
N ASP A 37 0.47 -16.24 -0.39
CA ASP A 37 1.88 -16.68 -0.41
C ASP A 37 2.64 -16.29 0.87
N LEU A 38 2.03 -15.54 1.78
CA LEU A 38 2.60 -15.31 3.10
C LEU A 38 2.55 -16.61 3.89
N THR A 39 3.73 -17.13 4.21
CA THR A 39 3.92 -18.34 4.99
C THR A 39 4.76 -18.03 6.21
N THR A 40 4.31 -18.46 7.38
CA THR A 40 5.05 -18.39 8.63
C THR A 40 5.21 -19.81 9.18
N GLU A 41 6.43 -20.23 9.47
CA GLU A 41 6.72 -21.52 10.09
C GLU A 41 6.68 -21.38 11.62
N VAL A 42 5.86 -22.19 12.29
CA VAL A 42 5.79 -22.29 13.75
C VAL A 42 5.88 -23.76 14.14
N ASP A 43 6.89 -24.12 14.93
CA ASP A 43 7.16 -25.50 15.37
C ASP A 43 7.23 -26.52 14.21
N GLY A 44 7.81 -26.11 13.07
CA GLY A 44 7.94 -26.97 11.87
C GLY A 44 6.66 -27.13 11.06
N VAL A 45 5.64 -26.33 11.33
CA VAL A 45 4.37 -26.32 10.59
C VAL A 45 4.21 -24.97 9.89
N ASP A 46 3.87 -25.03 8.61
CA ASP A 46 3.59 -23.84 7.79
C ASP A 46 2.15 -23.34 8.04
N TYR A 47 2.03 -22.05 8.30
CA TYR A 47 0.77 -21.33 8.46
C TYR A 47 0.65 -20.19 7.46
N HIS A 48 -0.58 -19.90 7.04
CA HIS A 48 -0.91 -18.78 6.15
C HIS A 48 -1.83 -17.79 6.88
N PRO A 49 -1.27 -16.87 7.70
CA PRO A 49 -2.06 -16.04 8.62
C PRO A 49 -3.08 -15.14 7.91
N HIS A 50 -2.80 -14.80 6.65
CA HIS A 50 -3.62 -13.88 5.84
C HIS A 50 -4.16 -14.53 4.56
N ALA A 51 -4.36 -15.85 4.56
CA ALA A 51 -4.92 -16.56 3.41
C ALA A 51 -6.31 -16.02 3.04
N GLY A 52 -6.50 -15.71 1.76
CA GLY A 52 -7.73 -15.08 1.23
C GLY A 52 -7.85 -13.57 1.51
N GLU A 53 -6.92 -12.98 2.27
CA GLU A 53 -6.92 -11.55 2.57
C GLU A 53 -6.08 -10.76 1.55
N VAL A 54 -6.36 -9.46 1.42
CA VAL A 54 -5.79 -8.61 0.37
C VAL A 54 -5.24 -7.30 0.92
N VAL A 55 -4.10 -6.86 0.37
CA VAL A 55 -3.53 -5.54 0.58
C VAL A 55 -3.59 -4.74 -0.71
N ARG A 56 -3.96 -3.46 -0.62
CA ARG A 56 -4.04 -2.54 -1.75
C ARG A 56 -3.00 -1.45 -1.62
N PHE A 57 -2.06 -1.39 -2.57
CA PHE A 57 -1.00 -0.40 -2.60
C PHE A 57 -1.31 0.74 -3.57
N THR A 58 -0.75 1.93 -3.31
CA THR A 58 -0.65 2.98 -4.32
C THR A 58 0.13 2.47 -5.55
N GLY A 59 -0.25 2.96 -6.72
CA GLY A 59 0.40 2.62 -8.00
C GLY A 59 1.71 3.39 -8.23
N GLY A 60 2.53 2.88 -9.15
CA GLY A 60 3.81 3.46 -9.56
C GLY A 60 4.96 3.30 -8.55
N MET A 61 6.20 3.49 -9.03
CA MET A 61 7.40 3.49 -8.19
C MET A 61 7.83 4.92 -7.82
N SER A 62 7.94 5.21 -6.52
CA SER A 62 8.45 6.47 -5.99
C SER A 62 9.98 6.44 -5.83
N VAL A 63 10.62 7.61 -5.71
CA VAL A 63 12.05 7.71 -5.37
C VAL A 63 12.34 7.09 -3.99
N GLY A 64 11.41 7.20 -3.05
CA GLY A 64 11.50 6.55 -1.74
C GLY A 64 11.55 5.03 -1.85
N ASP A 65 10.82 4.45 -2.81
CA ASP A 65 10.79 2.99 -3.03
C ASP A 65 12.17 2.48 -3.44
N VAL A 66 12.84 3.20 -4.35
CA VAL A 66 14.18 2.84 -4.84
C VAL A 66 15.20 2.87 -3.70
N LYS A 67 15.12 3.89 -2.84
CA LYS A 67 15.99 4.00 -1.66
C LYS A 67 15.74 2.83 -0.70
N MET A 68 14.49 2.55 -0.36
CA MET A 68 14.15 1.49 0.59
C MET A 68 14.58 0.10 0.10
N VAL A 69 14.42 -0.19 -1.20
CA VAL A 69 14.93 -1.44 -1.80
C VAL A 69 16.45 -1.57 -1.65
N ALA A 70 17.19 -0.48 -1.87
CA ALA A 70 18.64 -0.48 -1.71
C ALA A 70 19.04 -0.73 -0.25
N ASP A 71 18.36 -0.07 0.70
CA ASP A 71 18.62 -0.21 2.13
C ASP A 71 18.36 -1.63 2.65
N LEU A 72 17.30 -2.30 2.16
CA LEU A 72 16.98 -3.69 2.50
C LEU A 72 17.96 -4.70 1.89
N SER A 73 18.41 -4.47 0.65
CA SER A 73 19.40 -5.32 0.00
C SER A 73 20.73 -5.31 0.74
N GLU A 74 21.11 -4.18 1.34
CA GLU A 74 22.30 -4.05 2.16
C GLU A 74 22.23 -4.96 3.39
N PHE A 75 21.06 -5.04 4.01
CA PHE A 75 20.83 -5.87 5.19
C PHE A 75 20.83 -7.37 4.89
N GLN A 76 20.21 -7.82 3.78
CA GLN A 76 20.23 -9.25 3.40
C GLN A 76 21.67 -9.80 3.26
N ASN A 77 22.62 -8.92 2.95
CA ASN A 77 24.04 -9.26 2.84
C ASN A 77 24.80 -9.22 4.19
N MET A 78 24.16 -8.78 5.27
CA MET A 78 24.74 -8.86 6.61
C MET A 78 24.62 -10.29 7.15
N GLN A 79 25.76 -10.98 7.29
CA GLN A 79 25.83 -12.20 8.09
C GLN A 79 25.68 -11.88 9.58
N MET A 80 24.46 -12.02 10.09
CA MET A 80 24.16 -12.00 11.51
C MET A 80 24.36 -13.41 12.07
N GLY A 81 25.56 -13.72 12.56
CA GLY A 81 25.86 -15.03 13.13
C GLY A 81 26.82 -14.94 14.31
N GLY A 82 26.42 -15.49 15.46
CA GLY A 82 27.23 -15.61 16.67
C GLY A 82 26.49 -15.13 17.94
N ALA A 83 26.68 -15.84 19.06
CA ALA A 83 26.10 -15.47 20.35
C ALA A 83 26.71 -14.16 20.92
N ASP A 84 27.89 -13.78 20.45
CA ASP A 84 28.58 -12.54 20.82
C ASP A 84 28.69 -11.63 19.60
N LEU A 85 27.86 -10.58 19.56
CA LEU A 85 27.98 -9.51 18.58
C LEU A 85 29.20 -8.65 18.91
N THR A 86 30.00 -8.28 17.92
CA THR A 86 30.99 -7.19 18.07
C THR A 86 30.27 -5.84 18.23
N ASP A 87 30.98 -4.80 18.68
CA ASP A 87 30.41 -3.43 18.72
C ASP A 87 29.93 -2.99 17.35
N GLU A 88 30.68 -3.30 16.29
CA GLU A 88 30.30 -2.99 14.92
C GLU A 88 29.02 -3.72 14.48
N GLN A 89 28.84 -4.98 14.87
CA GLN A 89 27.61 -5.73 14.59
C GLN A 89 26.42 -5.19 15.39
N ARG A 90 26.63 -4.75 16.64
CA ARG A 90 25.59 -4.09 17.43
C ARG A 90 25.14 -2.77 16.80
N ASP A 91 26.08 -1.96 16.32
CA ASP A 91 25.73 -0.69 15.70
C ASP A 91 24.99 -0.89 14.37
N LYS A 92 25.43 -1.84 13.54
CA LYS A 92 24.68 -2.23 12.33
C LYS A 92 23.27 -2.75 12.65
N LEU A 93 23.09 -3.48 13.75
CA LEU A 93 21.77 -3.93 14.17
C LEU A 93 20.87 -2.76 14.60
N LYS A 94 21.40 -1.78 15.32
CA LYS A 94 20.64 -0.55 15.66
C LYS A 94 20.23 0.21 14.41
N ASP A 95 21.15 0.37 13.47
CA ASP A 95 20.88 1.03 12.19
C ASP A 95 19.80 0.28 11.41
N PHE A 96 19.82 -1.05 11.43
CA PHE A 96 18.79 -1.86 10.81
C PHE A 96 17.42 -1.70 11.49
N THR A 97 17.34 -1.71 12.81
CA THR A 97 16.07 -1.47 13.52
C THR A 97 15.50 -0.10 13.17
N ALA A 98 16.33 0.94 13.07
CA ALA A 98 15.89 2.26 12.61
C ALA A 98 15.37 2.22 11.16
N LYS A 99 16.03 1.48 10.26
CA LYS A 99 15.55 1.25 8.89
C LYS A 99 14.20 0.52 8.85
N LEU A 100 13.93 -0.42 9.77
CA LEU A 100 12.62 -1.07 9.88
C LEU A 100 11.53 -0.10 10.35
N ASP A 101 11.85 0.81 11.27
CA ASP A 101 10.92 1.86 11.69
C ASP A 101 10.57 2.79 10.52
N GLU A 102 11.56 3.19 9.72
CA GLU A 102 11.34 3.97 8.50
C GLU A 102 10.53 3.18 7.46
N ALA A 103 10.77 1.87 7.35
CA ALA A 103 10.02 0.99 6.47
C ALA A 103 8.54 0.91 6.86
N ALA A 104 8.21 0.91 8.16
CA ALA A 104 6.85 0.98 8.62
C ALA A 104 6.17 2.32 8.25
N ASP A 105 6.85 3.46 8.44
CA ASP A 105 6.32 4.77 8.01
C ASP A 105 6.09 4.82 6.50
N PHE A 106 7.05 4.30 5.74
CA PHE A 106 6.98 4.20 4.30
C PHE A 106 5.79 3.35 3.84
N MET A 107 5.58 2.16 4.44
CA MET A 107 4.48 1.28 4.07
C MET A 107 3.12 1.85 4.48
N ALA A 108 3.01 2.55 5.61
CA ALA A 108 1.78 3.22 6.03
C ALA A 108 1.34 4.28 5.02
N ALA A 109 2.29 5.00 4.40
CA ALA A 109 2.00 5.96 3.34
C ALA A 109 1.60 5.30 2.01
N ARG A 110 1.93 4.02 1.83
CA ARG A 110 1.77 3.29 0.56
C ARG A 110 0.54 2.39 0.52
N ILE A 111 0.12 1.85 1.67
CA ILE A 111 -1.08 1.01 1.76
C ILE A 111 -2.31 1.92 1.75
N VAL A 112 -3.18 1.71 0.77
CA VAL A 112 -4.45 2.43 0.61
C VAL A 112 -5.54 1.78 1.43
N SER A 113 -5.58 0.45 1.43
CA SER A 113 -6.43 -0.33 2.31
C SER A 113 -5.99 -1.79 2.38
N TRP A 114 -6.53 -2.55 3.33
CA TRP A 114 -6.35 -4.00 3.43
C TRP A 114 -7.52 -4.69 4.14
N THR A 115 -7.52 -6.01 4.15
CA THR A 115 -8.52 -6.83 4.88
C THR A 115 -7.88 -7.71 5.95
N TRP A 116 -6.66 -7.38 6.38
CA TRP A 116 -5.91 -8.22 7.31
C TRP A 116 -6.57 -8.27 8.69
N THR A 117 -6.58 -9.45 9.28
CA THR A 117 -7.06 -9.72 10.64
C THR A 117 -5.92 -10.11 11.58
N ASN A 118 -6.13 -9.94 12.88
CA ASN A 118 -5.17 -10.38 13.90
C ASN A 118 -5.39 -11.86 14.28
N ASP A 119 -4.57 -12.39 15.19
CA ASP A 119 -4.68 -13.78 15.71
C ASP A 119 -6.02 -14.13 16.37
N ARG A 120 -6.89 -13.13 16.61
CA ARG A 120 -8.23 -13.29 17.17
C ARG A 120 -9.32 -13.16 16.09
N GLU A 121 -8.94 -13.14 14.82
CA GLU A 121 -9.81 -12.92 13.65
C GLU A 121 -10.50 -11.54 13.67
N GLU A 122 -9.95 -10.57 14.42
CA GLU A 122 -10.47 -9.20 14.44
C GLU A 122 -9.78 -8.37 13.35
N PRO A 123 -10.51 -7.57 12.56
CA PRO A 123 -9.91 -6.70 11.56
C PRO A 123 -8.92 -5.70 12.17
N TYR A 124 -7.77 -5.56 11.52
CA TYR A 124 -6.86 -4.46 11.80
C TYR A 124 -7.47 -3.10 11.40
N GLU A 125 -6.88 -2.03 11.93
CA GLU A 125 -7.19 -0.66 11.48
C GLU A 125 -6.92 -0.52 9.98
N ASP A 126 -7.85 0.10 9.26
CA ASP A 126 -7.79 0.32 7.80
C ASP A 126 -8.05 1.81 7.46
N PRO A 127 -7.14 2.49 6.75
CA PRO A 127 -5.80 2.04 6.36
C PRO A 127 -4.86 1.87 7.57
N PRO A 128 -3.80 1.06 7.45
CA PRO A 128 -2.85 0.88 8.54
C PRO A 128 -2.10 2.16 8.90
N THR A 129 -1.89 2.35 10.20
CA THR A 129 -0.97 3.36 10.71
C THR A 129 0.45 2.80 10.81
N ALA A 130 1.45 3.67 10.78
CA ALA A 130 2.84 3.23 10.97
C ALA A 130 3.08 2.67 12.38
N LYS A 131 2.27 3.06 13.37
CA LYS A 131 2.28 2.46 14.70
C LYS A 131 1.84 1.00 14.65
N LEU A 132 0.78 0.70 13.90
CA LEU A 132 0.31 -0.65 13.71
C LEU A 132 1.35 -1.51 12.97
N LEU A 133 1.94 -0.97 11.90
CA LEU A 133 2.94 -1.71 11.12
C LEU A 133 4.20 -2.07 11.92
N ARG A 134 4.61 -1.23 12.87
CA ARG A 134 5.70 -1.54 13.82
C ARG A 134 5.35 -2.65 14.81
N ALA A 135 4.07 -2.90 15.04
CA ALA A 135 3.59 -3.93 15.97
C ALA A 135 3.38 -5.29 15.29
N LEU A 136 3.49 -5.36 13.95
CA LEU A 136 3.35 -6.62 13.23
C LEU A 136 4.54 -7.55 13.50
N PRO A 137 4.34 -8.87 13.40
CA PRO A 137 5.41 -9.83 13.23
C PRO A 137 6.38 -9.40 12.12
N PHE A 138 7.66 -9.69 12.33
CA PHE A 138 8.71 -9.36 11.36
C PHE A 138 8.42 -9.95 9.97
N SER A 139 7.91 -11.19 9.91
CA SER A 139 7.56 -11.85 8.65
C SER A 139 6.49 -11.10 7.86
N GLU A 140 5.46 -10.60 8.53
CA GLU A 140 4.38 -9.81 7.92
C GLU A 140 4.89 -8.48 7.37
N LEU A 141 5.67 -7.72 8.15
CA LEU A 141 6.27 -6.47 7.67
C LEU A 141 7.18 -6.71 6.46
N MET A 142 8.01 -7.76 6.49
CA MET A 142 8.88 -8.12 5.38
C MET A 142 8.11 -8.55 4.13
N TRP A 143 6.99 -9.25 4.32
CA TRP A 143 6.11 -9.60 3.22
C TRP A 143 5.47 -8.35 2.61
N LEU A 144 4.95 -7.43 3.43
CA LEU A 144 4.36 -6.16 2.96
C LEU A 144 5.35 -5.35 2.10
N LEU A 145 6.60 -5.24 2.55
CA LEU A 145 7.67 -4.59 1.79
C LEU A 145 7.88 -5.27 0.43
N THR A 146 8.02 -6.59 0.44
CA THR A 146 8.26 -7.39 -0.78
C THR A 146 7.09 -7.29 -1.77
N ALA A 147 5.87 -7.46 -1.28
CA ALA A 147 4.63 -7.38 -2.04
C ALA A 147 4.44 -5.96 -2.63
N GLY A 148 4.65 -4.93 -1.83
CA GLY A 148 4.56 -3.53 -2.24
C GLY A 148 5.52 -3.19 -3.39
N PHE A 149 6.77 -3.68 -3.33
CA PHE A 149 7.74 -3.46 -4.42
C PHE A 149 7.44 -4.27 -5.68
N LYS A 150 6.99 -5.52 -5.54
CA LYS A 150 6.55 -6.33 -6.69
C LYS A 150 5.38 -5.65 -7.41
N ALA A 151 4.40 -5.14 -6.67
CA ALA A 151 3.26 -4.41 -7.23
C ALA A 151 3.71 -3.16 -7.99
N ALA A 152 4.57 -2.33 -7.38
CA ALA A 152 5.11 -1.11 -7.99
C ALA A 152 5.77 -1.37 -9.35
N ARG A 153 6.63 -2.40 -9.42
CA ARG A 153 7.33 -2.79 -10.65
C ARG A 153 6.39 -3.30 -11.73
N GLY A 154 5.37 -4.08 -11.34
CA GLY A 154 4.34 -4.57 -12.27
C GLY A 154 3.55 -3.43 -12.91
N ASP A 155 3.28 -2.36 -12.15
CA ASP A 155 2.56 -1.19 -12.65
C ASP A 155 3.37 -0.37 -13.64
N ASP A 156 4.67 -0.16 -13.37
CA ASP A 156 5.57 0.51 -14.31
C ASP A 156 5.63 -0.23 -15.66
N ALA A 157 5.63 -1.56 -15.64
CA ALA A 157 5.57 -2.38 -16.86
C ALA A 157 4.22 -2.21 -17.59
N ARG A 158 3.10 -2.21 -16.84
CA ARG A 158 1.76 -1.98 -17.37
C ARG A 158 1.63 -0.62 -18.05
N LEU A 159 2.18 0.43 -17.43
CA LEU A 159 2.14 1.80 -17.95
C LEU A 159 3.00 1.96 -19.22
N LYS A 160 4.18 1.32 -19.28
CA LYS A 160 5.03 1.31 -20.49
C LYS A 160 4.36 0.60 -21.67
N GLY A 161 3.63 -0.50 -21.43
CA GLY A 161 2.88 -1.22 -22.46
C GLY A 161 1.56 -0.55 -22.89
N SER A 162 1.13 0.50 -22.19
CA SER A 162 -0.10 1.25 -22.48
C SER A 162 0.16 2.56 -23.24
N GLN A 163 1.38 2.76 -23.77
CA GLN A 163 1.66 3.93 -24.61
C GLN A 163 0.88 3.86 -25.94
N PRO A 164 0.31 4.98 -26.41
CA PRO A 164 -0.49 5.03 -27.64
C PRO A 164 0.29 4.72 -28.91
#